data_AF-A0A1Y4M8A7-F1
#
_entry.id   AF-A0A1Y4M8A7-F1
#
_cell.length_a   1.000
_cell.length_b   1.000
_cell.length_c   1.000
_cell.angle_alpha   90.00
_cell.angle_beta   90.00
_cell.angle_gamma   90.00
#
_symmetry.space_group_name_H-M   'P 1'
#
loop_
_entity.id
_entity.type
_entity.pdbx_description
1 polymer ?
#
loop_
_entity_poly.entity_id
_entity_poly.type
_entity_poly.pdbx_seq_one_letter_code
_entity_poly.pdbx_strand_id
1 'polypeptide(L)'
;GLGLVQGDKTMLEQLINKADGMIPDEDKYMPDHWQELVDALAAAKDVMADGDAMEEDIQPVAEALLNAILAQRFKADKSILDDLINKAEGINLDGYTAESVATFRTALANAQAVMADNSLSEDDQATVDDAVAALTAAMDGLTAGGAPETTDKPEATDKPETSQKPEATQKPENKVPQTGDNSGLMLWLTAGLASLGGAVSVFLKKKRQ
;
A
#
# COMPACT_ATOMS: atom_id res chain seq x y z
N GLY A 1 13.70 15.59 61.70
CA GLY A 1 12.90 15.49 60.47
C GLY A 1 12.08 14.21 60.53
N LEU A 2 11.00 14.13 59.75
CA LEU A 2 10.01 13.03 59.81
C LEU A 2 10.47 11.73 59.11
N GLY A 3 11.74 11.59 58.74
CA GLY A 3 12.29 10.36 58.15
C GLY A 3 11.85 10.07 56.71
N LEU A 4 11.26 11.06 56.04
CA LEU A 4 10.91 10.98 54.62
C LEU A 4 12.18 10.95 53.76
N VAL A 5 12.17 10.13 52.72
CA VAL A 5 13.29 9.89 51.80
C VAL A 5 12.83 10.27 50.40
N GLN A 6 13.64 11.06 49.69
CA GLN A 6 13.41 11.42 48.28
C GLN A 6 13.36 10.14 47.42
N GLY A 7 12.47 10.11 46.42
CA GLY A 7 12.37 8.96 45.50
C GLY A 7 13.50 8.90 44.47
N ASP A 8 13.64 7.76 43.78
CA ASP A 8 14.68 7.58 42.77
C ASP A 8 14.24 8.13 41.40
N LYS A 9 14.91 9.18 40.93
CA LYS A 9 14.60 9.84 39.65
C LYS A 9 15.32 9.24 38.44
N THR A 10 16.15 8.21 38.62
CA THR A 10 16.99 7.63 37.55
C THR A 10 16.17 7.19 36.32
N MET A 11 14.98 6.61 36.53
CA MET A 11 14.09 6.23 35.43
C MET A 11 13.43 7.46 34.78
N LEU A 12 12.96 8.42 35.58
CA LEU A 12 12.34 9.66 35.10
C LEU A 12 13.31 10.45 34.21
N GLU A 13 14.58 10.56 34.61
CA GLU A 13 15.63 11.20 33.81
C GLU A 13 15.85 10.50 32.46
N GLN A 14 15.85 9.16 32.42
CA GLN A 14 15.99 8.41 31.16
C GLN A 14 14.80 8.63 30.22
N LEU A 15 13.58 8.68 30.75
CA LEU A 15 12.37 8.93 29.98
C LEU A 15 12.33 10.38 29.46
N ILE A 16 12.73 11.36 30.27
CA ILE A 16 12.88 12.76 29.85
C ILE A 16 13.89 12.86 28.70
N ASN A 17 15.08 12.28 28.84
CA ASN A 17 16.11 12.28 27.79
C ASN A 17 15.62 11.60 26.49
N LYS A 18 14.84 10.51 26.60
CA LYS A 18 14.23 9.84 25.45
C LYS A 18 13.21 10.73 24.74
N ALA A 19 12.31 11.37 25.49
CA ALA A 19 11.27 12.24 24.94
C ALA A 19 11.85 13.54 24.36
N ASP A 20 12.81 14.17 25.03
CA ASP A 20 13.55 15.33 24.50
C ASP A 20 14.28 15.01 23.19
N GLY A 21 14.80 13.79 23.06
CA GLY A 21 15.38 13.29 21.81
C GLY A 21 14.38 13.09 20.68
N MET A 22 13.07 13.05 20.96
CA MET A 22 12.00 12.93 19.96
C MET A 22 11.49 14.30 19.48
N ILE A 23 11.53 15.34 20.32
CA ILE A 23 10.99 16.68 19.99
C ILE A 23 11.52 17.27 18.65
N PRO A 24 12.82 17.17 18.29
CA PRO A 24 13.32 17.68 17.01
C PRO A 24 12.76 16.97 15.77
N ASP A 25 12.15 15.81 15.95
CA ASP A 25 11.66 14.89 14.92
C ASP A 25 10.11 14.83 14.88
N GLU A 26 9.41 15.81 15.48
CA GLU A 26 7.94 15.92 15.50
C GLU A 26 7.28 15.67 14.13
N ASP A 27 7.89 16.18 13.06
CA ASP A 27 7.37 16.05 11.70
C ASP A 27 7.35 14.60 11.18
N LYS A 28 8.13 13.70 11.76
CA LYS A 28 8.16 12.25 11.43
C LYS A 28 7.09 11.45 12.16
N TYR A 29 6.56 11.96 13.27
CA TYR A 29 5.55 11.28 14.06
C TYR A 29 4.12 11.60 13.59
N MET A 30 3.21 10.69 13.88
CA MET A 30 1.78 10.94 13.77
C MET A 30 1.37 12.09 14.69
N PRO A 31 0.43 12.98 14.28
CA PRO A 31 -0.04 14.07 15.14
C PRO A 31 -0.89 13.56 16.32
N ASP A 32 -1.46 12.37 16.18
CA ASP A 32 -2.19 11.67 17.24
C ASP A 32 -1.23 11.32 18.39
N HIS A 33 -1.66 11.54 19.63
CA HIS A 33 -0.87 11.37 20.86
C HIS A 33 0.40 12.26 21.00
N TRP A 34 0.78 13.07 20.00
CA TRP A 34 1.98 13.92 20.11
C TRP A 34 1.88 14.93 21.27
N GLN A 35 0.73 15.58 21.43
CA GLN A 35 0.50 16.51 22.54
C GLN A 35 0.56 15.80 23.91
N GLU A 36 0.17 14.53 24.00
CA GLU A 36 0.25 13.74 25.23
C GLU A 36 1.71 13.52 25.65
N LEU A 37 2.62 13.34 24.68
CA LEU A 37 4.06 13.29 24.93
C LEU A 37 4.60 14.63 25.42
N VAL A 38 4.22 15.75 24.78
CA VAL A 38 4.65 17.09 25.17
C VAL A 38 4.17 17.44 26.60
N ASP A 39 2.92 17.16 26.92
CA ASP A 39 2.33 17.44 28.24
C ASP A 39 2.95 16.54 29.33
N ALA A 40 3.11 15.24 29.06
CA ALA A 40 3.76 14.32 30.00
C ALA A 40 5.25 14.66 30.22
N LEU A 41 5.96 15.12 29.18
CA LEU A 41 7.35 15.57 29.28
C LEU A 41 7.48 16.85 30.13
N ALA A 42 6.54 17.78 30.00
CA ALA A 42 6.49 18.96 30.86
C ALA A 42 6.29 18.59 32.34
N ALA A 43 5.28 17.75 32.64
CA ALA A 43 5.03 17.26 34.00
C ALA A 43 6.23 16.48 34.58
N ALA A 44 6.90 15.66 33.75
CA ALA A 44 8.11 14.95 34.14
C ALA A 44 9.26 15.90 34.50
N LYS A 45 9.45 16.99 33.73
CA LYS A 45 10.48 18.01 34.03
C LYS A 45 10.17 18.78 35.32
N ASP A 46 8.91 19.08 35.60
CA ASP A 46 8.50 19.72 36.84
C ASP A 46 8.79 18.81 38.06
N VAL A 47 8.38 17.52 38.01
CA VAL A 47 8.69 16.55 39.07
C VAL A 47 10.19 16.26 39.16
N MET A 48 10.94 16.28 38.05
CA MET A 48 12.39 16.14 38.06
C MET A 48 13.06 17.31 38.81
N ALA A 49 12.57 18.54 38.61
CA ALA A 49 13.07 19.74 39.27
C ALA A 49 12.69 19.87 40.75
N ASP A 50 11.60 19.24 41.21
CA ASP A 50 11.17 19.26 42.61
C ASP A 50 12.13 18.46 43.51
N GLY A 51 12.96 19.17 44.27
CA GLY A 51 13.93 18.55 45.19
C GLY A 51 13.31 17.72 46.32
N ASP A 52 12.02 17.89 46.66
CA ASP A 52 11.36 17.19 47.76
C ASP A 52 10.46 16.03 47.30
N ALA A 53 10.35 15.80 45.98
CA ALA A 53 9.51 14.75 45.38
C ALA A 53 9.82 13.33 45.93
N MET A 54 8.76 12.63 46.31
CA MET A 54 8.81 11.27 46.83
C MET A 54 8.49 10.25 45.72
N GLU A 55 8.70 8.97 46.01
CA GLU A 55 8.43 7.89 45.04
C GLU A 55 6.97 7.90 44.55
N GLU A 56 6.02 8.27 45.42
CA GLU A 56 4.60 8.40 45.11
C GLU A 56 4.26 9.58 44.16
N ASP A 57 5.13 10.59 44.08
CA ASP A 57 5.03 11.70 43.10
C ASP A 57 5.72 11.32 41.78
N ILE A 58 6.84 10.59 41.86
CA ILE A 58 7.68 10.24 40.70
C ILE A 58 7.04 9.12 39.87
N GLN A 59 6.58 8.04 40.50
CA GLN A 59 6.10 6.85 39.79
C GLN A 59 4.95 7.15 38.80
N PRO A 60 3.88 7.89 39.16
CA PRO A 60 2.77 8.16 38.24
C PRO A 60 3.20 8.99 37.02
N VAL A 61 4.14 9.91 37.20
CA VAL A 61 4.63 10.79 36.13
C VAL A 61 5.62 10.06 35.21
N ALA A 62 6.47 9.20 35.76
CA ALA A 62 7.29 8.28 34.97
C ALA A 62 6.43 7.32 34.13
N GLU A 63 5.36 6.75 34.72
CA GLU A 63 4.42 5.88 33.99
C GLU A 63 3.66 6.65 32.89
N ALA A 64 3.18 7.86 33.18
CA ALA A 64 2.52 8.72 32.18
C ALA A 64 3.45 9.04 31.00
N LEU A 65 4.69 9.44 31.25
CA LEU A 65 5.66 9.74 30.19
C LEU A 65 6.05 8.49 29.39
N LEU A 66 6.25 7.33 30.04
CA LEU A 66 6.50 6.07 29.34
C LEU A 66 5.33 5.70 28.42
N ASN A 67 4.09 5.79 28.91
CA ASN A 67 2.90 5.49 28.11
C ASN A 67 2.77 6.44 26.92
N ALA A 68 3.03 7.74 27.11
CA ALA A 68 3.01 8.73 26.03
C ALA A 68 4.11 8.47 24.99
N ILE A 69 5.32 8.05 25.39
CA ILE A 69 6.38 7.63 24.47
C ILE A 69 5.96 6.40 23.65
N LEU A 70 5.31 5.41 24.28
CA LEU A 70 4.88 4.16 23.63
C LEU A 70 3.66 4.33 22.70
N ALA A 71 2.87 5.38 22.92
CA ALA A 71 1.73 5.74 22.07
C ALA A 71 2.16 6.32 20.71
N GLN A 72 3.38 6.88 20.60
CA GLN A 72 3.85 7.49 19.36
C GLN A 72 4.03 6.45 18.24
N ARG A 73 3.71 6.86 17.01
CA ARG A 73 3.94 6.11 15.78
C ARG A 73 4.60 6.99 14.75
N PHE A 74 5.49 6.43 13.93
CA PHE A 74 6.00 7.13 12.77
C PHE A 74 4.91 7.22 11.68
N LYS A 75 5.01 8.24 10.83
CA LYS A 75 4.29 8.31 9.55
C LYS A 75 4.84 7.26 8.59
N ALA A 76 4.02 6.83 7.63
CA ALA A 76 4.48 6.06 6.49
C ALA A 76 5.56 6.82 5.71
N ASP A 77 6.62 6.14 5.25
CA ASP A 77 7.62 6.72 4.37
C ASP A 77 7.06 6.80 2.94
N LYS A 78 7.02 8.03 2.41
CA LYS A 78 6.49 8.35 1.07
C LYS A 78 7.56 8.87 0.12
N SER A 79 8.84 8.85 0.50
CA SER A 79 9.95 9.37 -0.32
C SER A 79 9.97 8.78 -1.74
N ILE A 80 9.86 7.46 -1.86
CA ILE A 80 9.81 6.75 -3.15
C ILE A 80 8.56 7.12 -3.96
N LEU A 81 7.42 7.35 -3.29
CA LEU A 81 6.17 7.76 -3.94
C LEU A 81 6.27 9.19 -4.49
N ASP A 82 6.95 10.10 -3.78
CA ASP A 82 7.18 11.48 -4.22
C ASP A 82 8.05 11.52 -5.48
N ASP A 83 9.21 10.87 -5.45
CA ASP A 83 10.11 10.75 -6.60
C ASP A 83 9.39 10.14 -7.82
N LEU A 84 8.53 9.14 -7.61
CA LEU A 84 7.78 8.49 -8.68
C LEU A 84 6.67 9.38 -9.25
N ILE A 85 5.94 10.13 -8.42
CA ILE A 85 4.93 11.12 -8.86
C ILE A 85 5.62 12.23 -9.67
N ASN A 86 6.72 12.79 -9.16
CA ASN A 86 7.52 13.82 -9.85
C ASN A 86 8.01 13.34 -11.22
N LYS A 87 8.45 12.07 -11.32
CA LYS A 87 8.83 11.44 -12.59
C LYS A 87 7.63 11.23 -13.52
N ALA A 88 6.49 10.78 -13.00
CA ALA A 88 5.28 10.51 -13.75
C ALA A 88 4.67 11.78 -14.37
N GLU A 89 4.62 12.88 -13.61
CA GLU A 89 4.14 14.19 -14.09
C GLU A 89 5.00 14.75 -15.25
N GLY A 90 6.27 14.34 -15.35
CA GLY A 90 7.18 14.72 -16.43
C GLY A 90 7.02 13.92 -17.74
N ILE A 91 6.17 12.89 -17.80
CA ILE A 91 6.01 12.05 -19.00
C ILE A 91 5.22 12.81 -20.08
N ASN A 92 5.79 12.96 -21.28
CA ASN A 92 5.00 13.34 -22.44
C ASN A 92 4.13 12.15 -22.89
N LEU A 93 2.82 12.36 -22.91
CA LEU A 93 1.81 11.35 -23.28
C LEU A 93 1.46 11.37 -24.78
N ASP A 94 2.06 12.27 -25.57
CA ASP A 94 1.92 12.29 -27.02
C ASP A 94 2.40 10.98 -27.65
N GLY A 95 1.61 10.42 -28.56
CA GLY A 95 1.96 9.19 -29.27
C GLY A 95 1.71 7.90 -28.51
N TYR A 96 1.11 7.95 -27.31
CA TYR A 96 0.59 6.77 -26.60
C TYR A 96 -0.89 6.49 -26.91
N THR A 97 -1.34 5.26 -26.67
CA THR A 97 -2.75 4.87 -26.82
C THR A 97 -3.64 5.50 -25.75
N ALA A 98 -4.87 5.87 -26.12
CA ALA A 98 -5.81 6.49 -25.19
C ALA A 98 -6.15 5.60 -23.98
N GLU A 99 -6.14 4.28 -24.15
CA GLU A 99 -6.40 3.30 -23.09
C GLU A 99 -5.26 3.25 -22.07
N SER A 100 -4.00 3.09 -22.52
CA SER A 100 -2.85 3.07 -21.60
C SER A 100 -2.67 4.40 -20.87
N VAL A 101 -2.91 5.52 -21.56
CA VAL A 101 -2.91 6.88 -20.97
C VAL A 101 -4.00 7.04 -19.90
N ALA A 102 -5.18 6.43 -20.08
CA ALA A 102 -6.25 6.48 -19.08
C ALA A 102 -5.88 5.67 -17.82
N THR A 103 -5.28 4.49 -17.98
CA THR A 103 -4.75 3.67 -16.88
C THR A 103 -3.65 4.42 -16.12
N PHE A 104 -2.67 4.97 -16.83
CA PHE A 104 -1.60 5.81 -16.25
C PHE A 104 -2.14 6.98 -15.42
N ARG A 105 -3.07 7.78 -15.99
CA ARG A 105 -3.66 8.92 -15.27
C ARG A 105 -4.46 8.50 -14.04
N THR A 106 -5.10 7.34 -14.08
CA THR A 106 -5.83 6.80 -12.93
C THR A 106 -4.87 6.39 -11.81
N ALA A 107 -3.77 5.70 -12.15
CA ALA A 107 -2.74 5.34 -11.19
C ALA A 107 -2.04 6.57 -10.58
N LEU A 108 -1.73 7.59 -11.39
CA LEU A 108 -1.14 8.85 -10.92
C LEU A 108 -2.06 9.60 -9.96
N ALA A 109 -3.35 9.69 -10.27
CA ALA A 109 -4.34 10.33 -9.38
C ALA A 109 -4.47 9.59 -8.03
N ASN A 110 -4.43 8.25 -8.04
CA ASN A 110 -4.44 7.44 -6.83
C ASN A 110 -3.15 7.64 -6.02
N ALA A 111 -1.98 7.66 -6.66
CA ALA A 111 -0.69 7.94 -6.03
C ALA A 111 -0.66 9.33 -5.36
N GLN A 112 -1.15 10.36 -6.05
CA GLN A 112 -1.29 11.72 -5.50
C GLN A 112 -2.25 11.76 -4.29
N ALA A 113 -3.33 10.97 -4.31
CA ALA A 113 -4.24 10.87 -3.18
C ALA A 113 -3.58 10.21 -1.96
N VAL A 114 -2.86 9.10 -2.16
CA VAL A 114 -2.08 8.43 -1.09
C VAL A 114 -0.96 9.33 -0.58
N MET A 115 -0.31 10.12 -1.44
CA MET A 115 0.68 11.12 -1.04
C MET A 115 0.07 12.14 -0.07
N ALA A 116 -1.09 12.72 -0.42
CA ALA A 116 -1.78 13.73 0.38
C ALA A 116 -2.39 13.21 1.70
N ASP A 117 -2.51 11.89 1.88
CA ASP A 117 -3.11 11.30 3.07
C ASP A 117 -2.18 11.34 4.30
N ASN A 118 -2.36 12.34 5.15
CA ASN A 118 -1.57 12.53 6.37
C ASN A 118 -1.99 11.60 7.53
N SER A 119 -2.91 10.65 7.32
CA SER A 119 -3.33 9.67 8.33
C SER A 119 -2.54 8.35 8.31
N LEU A 120 -1.71 8.12 7.28
CA LEU A 120 -0.96 6.87 7.12
C LEU A 120 0.25 6.81 8.07
N SER A 121 0.24 5.80 8.95
CA SER A 121 1.32 5.47 9.88
C SER A 121 2.28 4.43 9.28
N GLU A 122 3.36 4.12 10.00
CA GLU A 122 4.29 3.03 9.64
C GLU A 122 3.59 1.66 9.53
N ASP A 123 2.50 1.43 10.28
CA ASP A 123 1.68 0.21 10.18
C ASP A 123 0.89 0.15 8.86
N ASP A 124 0.67 1.30 8.19
CA ASP A 124 -0.07 1.44 6.93
C ASP A 124 0.83 1.47 5.69
N GLN A 125 2.15 1.27 5.84
CA GLN A 125 3.17 1.42 4.78
C GLN A 125 2.81 0.66 3.47
N ALA A 126 2.18 -0.52 3.58
CA ALA A 126 1.72 -1.29 2.42
C ALA A 126 0.80 -0.49 1.47
N THR A 127 0.02 0.46 1.99
CA THR A 127 -0.82 1.36 1.18
C THR A 127 0.01 2.28 0.29
N VAL A 128 1.17 2.74 0.77
CA VAL A 128 2.12 3.56 0.01
C VAL A 128 2.86 2.70 -1.01
N ASP A 129 3.32 1.51 -0.59
CA ASP A 129 4.03 0.57 -1.45
C ASP A 129 3.16 0.07 -2.62
N ASP A 130 1.88 -0.22 -2.38
CA ASP A 130 0.91 -0.58 -3.42
C ASP A 130 0.67 0.58 -4.40
N ALA A 131 0.66 1.83 -3.94
CA ALA A 131 0.55 3.01 -4.81
C ALA A 131 1.81 3.19 -5.68
N VAL A 132 3.00 2.97 -5.12
CA VAL A 132 4.28 2.94 -5.87
C VAL A 132 4.24 1.85 -6.94
N ALA A 133 3.82 0.63 -6.58
CA ALA A 133 3.73 -0.50 -7.50
C ALA A 133 2.73 -0.25 -8.63
N ALA A 134 1.54 0.28 -8.30
CA ALA A 134 0.49 0.59 -9.28
C ALA A 134 0.91 1.69 -10.26
N LEU A 135 1.53 2.79 -9.78
CA LEU A 135 2.01 3.86 -10.66
C LEU A 135 3.18 3.37 -11.52
N THR A 136 4.11 2.58 -10.98
CA THR A 136 5.21 1.97 -11.76
C THR A 136 4.66 1.08 -12.88
N ALA A 137 3.75 0.16 -12.56
CA ALA A 137 3.15 -0.73 -13.55
C ALA A 137 2.36 0.04 -14.63
N ALA A 138 1.71 1.14 -14.27
CA ALA A 138 0.97 1.96 -15.22
C ALA A 138 1.88 2.85 -16.10
N MET A 139 3.07 3.24 -15.62
CA MET A 139 4.12 3.88 -16.41
C MET A 139 4.74 2.89 -17.42
N ASP A 140 5.08 1.68 -16.97
CA ASP A 140 5.62 0.63 -17.83
C ASP A 140 4.58 0.10 -18.84
N GLY A 141 3.30 0.18 -18.50
CA GLY A 141 2.15 -0.20 -19.34
C GLY A 141 1.74 0.84 -20.39
N LEU A 142 2.44 1.96 -20.55
CA LEU A 142 2.19 2.95 -21.59
C LEU A 142 2.55 2.39 -22.98
N THR A 143 1.56 2.19 -23.86
CA THR A 143 1.72 1.58 -25.19
C THR A 143 1.64 2.60 -26.32
N ALA A 144 2.55 2.55 -27.29
CA ALA A 144 2.61 3.51 -28.39
C ALA A 144 1.43 3.36 -29.37
N GLY A 145 0.79 4.47 -29.72
CA GLY A 145 -0.29 4.56 -30.70
C GLY A 145 0.24 4.66 -32.13
N GLY A 146 0.81 3.58 -32.68
CA GLY A 146 1.38 3.58 -34.03
C GLY A 146 1.45 2.20 -34.69
N ALA A 147 0.52 1.96 -35.63
CA ALA A 147 0.36 0.74 -36.44
C ALA A 147 -0.09 -0.53 -35.65
N PRO A 148 -0.85 -1.45 -36.28
CA PRO A 148 -1.44 -2.59 -35.58
C PRO A 148 -0.36 -3.58 -35.15
N GLU A 149 -0.68 -4.39 -34.15
CA GLU A 149 0.06 -5.63 -33.90
C GLU A 149 0.18 -6.41 -35.21
N THR A 150 1.40 -6.83 -35.54
CA THR A 150 1.60 -7.90 -36.50
C THR A 150 1.07 -9.18 -35.87
N THR A 151 -0.23 -9.41 -36.01
CA THR A 151 -0.83 -10.71 -35.70
C THR A 151 -0.15 -11.73 -36.60
N ASP A 152 0.78 -12.51 -36.05
CA ASP A 152 1.31 -13.73 -36.65
C ASP A 152 0.20 -14.79 -36.69
N LYS A 153 -0.80 -14.52 -37.53
CA LYS A 153 -1.84 -15.46 -37.91
C LYS A 153 -1.33 -16.22 -39.13
N PRO A 154 -1.13 -17.55 -39.04
CA PRO A 154 -0.69 -18.33 -40.19
C PRO A 154 -1.67 -18.19 -41.35
N GLU A 155 -1.17 -17.88 -42.55
CA GLU A 155 -1.97 -17.93 -43.77
C GLU A 155 -2.41 -19.37 -44.05
N ALA A 156 -3.72 -19.58 -44.13
CA ALA A 156 -4.29 -20.81 -44.65
C ALA A 156 -4.48 -20.66 -46.17
N THR A 157 -3.64 -21.31 -46.96
CA THR A 157 -3.86 -21.48 -48.40
C THR A 157 -4.66 -22.75 -48.68
N ASP A 158 -5.95 -22.59 -48.99
CA ASP A 158 -6.71 -23.50 -49.85
C ASP A 158 -5.99 -23.67 -51.23
N LYS A 159 -6.10 -24.73 -52.03
CA LYS A 159 -7.23 -25.64 -52.35
C LYS A 159 -6.71 -26.95 -53.07
N PRO A 160 -7.48 -27.83 -53.77
CA PRO A 160 -7.54 -29.27 -53.43
C PRO A 160 -7.25 -30.27 -54.60
N GLU A 161 -7.71 -31.53 -54.44
CA GLU A 161 -7.84 -32.66 -55.42
C GLU A 161 -6.61 -33.58 -55.67
N THR A 162 -6.73 -34.89 -55.94
CA THR A 162 -7.71 -35.95 -55.55
C THR A 162 -7.01 -37.34 -55.52
N SER A 163 -7.63 -38.33 -54.85
CA SER A 163 -7.62 -39.79 -55.15
C SER A 163 -6.30 -40.61 -55.29
N GLN A 164 -6.06 -41.54 -54.34
CA GLN A 164 -6.26 -42.99 -54.56
C GLN A 164 -5.96 -43.89 -53.32
N LYS A 165 -6.76 -44.97 -53.18
CA LYS A 165 -6.62 -46.17 -52.28
C LYS A 165 -5.91 -47.30 -53.10
N PRO A 166 -5.55 -48.52 -52.60
CA PRO A 166 -5.60 -49.08 -51.23
C PRO A 166 -4.39 -49.96 -50.76
N GLU A 167 -4.43 -50.37 -49.48
CA GLU A 167 -3.86 -51.61 -48.89
C GLU A 167 -2.31 -51.80 -48.88
N ALA A 168 -1.66 -52.55 -47.96
CA ALA A 168 -2.12 -53.66 -47.11
C ALA A 168 -1.38 -53.79 -45.74
N THR A 169 -2.07 -54.40 -44.76
CA THR A 169 -1.63 -55.37 -43.71
C THR A 169 -0.10 -55.49 -43.40
N GLN A 170 0.39 -55.34 -42.15
CA GLN A 170 0.24 -56.31 -41.03
C GLN A 170 0.70 -55.77 -39.65
N LYS A 171 0.10 -56.33 -38.58
CA LYS A 171 0.48 -56.35 -37.13
C LYS A 171 0.68 -57.87 -36.79
N PRO A 172 1.56 -58.36 -35.87
CA PRO A 172 1.50 -57.99 -34.44
C PRO A 172 2.72 -58.12 -33.50
N GLU A 173 2.50 -57.57 -32.29
CA GLU A 173 3.02 -57.97 -30.95
C GLU A 173 4.54 -57.94 -30.71
N ASN A 174 5.07 -57.58 -29.53
CA ASN A 174 4.55 -57.54 -28.15
C ASN A 174 5.42 -56.50 -27.36
N LYS A 175 5.08 -55.84 -26.23
CA LYS A 175 4.18 -56.10 -25.08
C LYS A 175 3.45 -54.81 -24.60
N VAL A 176 2.99 -54.80 -23.36
CA VAL A 176 2.21 -53.78 -22.60
C VAL A 176 2.64 -53.87 -21.11
N PRO A 177 2.08 -53.11 -20.12
CA PRO A 177 1.48 -51.75 -20.13
C PRO A 177 1.95 -50.85 -18.95
N GLN A 178 1.66 -49.54 -19.00
CA GLN A 178 0.89 -48.88 -17.91
C GLN A 178 0.25 -47.55 -18.36
N THR A 179 -1.10 -47.55 -18.40
CA THR A 179 -2.11 -46.46 -18.22
C THR A 179 -1.63 -44.98 -18.29
N GLY A 180 -2.25 -44.06 -19.05
CA GLY A 180 -3.68 -43.90 -19.40
C GLY A 180 -4.43 -43.16 -18.27
N ASP A 181 -5.28 -42.15 -18.46
CA ASP A 181 -5.89 -41.47 -19.64
C ASP A 181 -5.87 -39.93 -19.42
N ASN A 182 -6.03 -38.98 -20.35
CA ASN A 182 -6.69 -38.86 -21.67
C ASN A 182 -8.15 -38.34 -21.65
N SER A 183 -8.42 -37.35 -22.53
CA SER A 183 -9.75 -36.99 -23.10
C SER A 183 -10.83 -36.28 -22.24
N GLY A 184 -10.76 -34.95 -22.19
CA GLY A 184 -11.69 -34.03 -22.89
C GLY A 184 -13.19 -33.92 -22.53
N LEU A 185 -13.74 -32.70 -22.69
CA LEU A 185 -15.06 -32.43 -23.29
C LEU A 185 -15.29 -30.93 -23.54
N MET A 186 -15.84 -30.60 -24.71
CA MET A 186 -16.36 -29.26 -25.03
C MET A 186 -17.69 -29.00 -24.32
N LEU A 187 -18.09 -27.72 -24.13
CA LEU A 187 -19.34 -27.19 -24.72
C LEU A 187 -19.45 -25.65 -24.68
N TRP A 188 -20.45 -25.14 -25.41
CA TRP A 188 -20.75 -23.72 -25.71
C TRP A 188 -21.71 -23.07 -24.69
N LEU A 189 -21.74 -21.72 -24.59
CA LEU A 189 -22.91 -20.85 -24.92
C LEU A 189 -22.77 -19.37 -24.47
N THR A 190 -23.79 -18.56 -24.80
CA THR A 190 -23.81 -17.09 -24.99
C THR A 190 -24.56 -16.27 -23.91
N ALA A 191 -24.40 -14.92 -23.99
CA ALA A 191 -25.18 -13.85 -23.33
C ALA A 191 -24.87 -13.58 -21.84
N GLY A 192 -25.06 -12.38 -21.27
CA GLY A 192 -25.57 -11.10 -21.80
C GLY A 192 -25.44 -9.95 -20.77
N LEU A 193 -25.87 -8.73 -21.13
CA LEU A 193 -25.74 -7.50 -20.33
C LEU A 193 -26.32 -7.57 -18.89
N ALA A 194 -25.64 -6.90 -17.95
CA ALA A 194 -26.24 -6.37 -16.72
C ALA A 194 -25.66 -4.98 -16.38
N SER A 195 -26.46 -3.93 -16.58
CA SER A 195 -26.12 -2.55 -16.25
C SER A 195 -26.68 -2.14 -14.89
N LEU A 196 -25.84 -1.56 -14.02
CA LEU A 196 -26.25 -0.63 -12.97
C LEU A 196 -25.26 0.55 -13.04
N GLY A 197 -25.67 1.80 -13.25
CA GLY A 197 -26.97 2.41 -12.95
C GLY A 197 -26.85 3.12 -11.61
N GLY A 198 -26.26 4.33 -11.62
CA GLY A 198 -25.88 5.03 -10.40
C GLY A 198 -27.03 5.74 -9.70
N ALA A 199 -26.77 6.16 -8.45
CA ALA A 199 -27.59 7.14 -7.73
C ALA A 199 -26.72 8.00 -6.81
N VAL A 200 -26.42 9.23 -7.26
CA VAL A 200 -26.02 10.31 -6.34
C VAL A 200 -27.24 10.69 -5.50
N SER A 201 -27.09 10.82 -4.18
CA SER A 201 -28.06 11.53 -3.34
C SER A 201 -27.38 12.16 -2.12
N VAL A 202 -27.17 13.47 -2.23
CA VAL A 202 -26.69 14.37 -1.17
C VAL A 202 -27.80 14.62 -0.14
N PHE A 203 -27.53 14.47 1.17
CA PHE A 203 -28.21 15.16 2.28
C PHE A 203 -27.56 14.76 3.63
N LEU A 204 -27.32 15.61 4.65
CA LEU A 204 -27.11 17.06 4.69
C LEU A 204 -26.42 17.42 6.03
N LYS A 205 -25.53 18.42 6.03
CA LYS A 205 -25.05 19.14 7.21
C LYS A 205 -26.21 19.60 8.10
N LYS A 206 -26.19 19.29 9.41
CA LYS A 206 -26.98 20.04 10.42
C LYS A 206 -26.07 20.43 11.59
N LYS A 207 -25.84 21.73 11.74
CA LYS A 207 -25.06 22.34 12.84
C LYS A 207 -25.94 23.39 13.54
N ARG A 208 -25.79 23.52 14.86
CA ARG A 208 -26.45 24.48 15.77
C ARG A 208 -27.94 24.20 16.05
N GLN A 209 -28.28 23.89 17.30
CA GLN A 209 -28.18 24.92 18.36
C GLN A 209 -27.07 24.53 19.34
#